data_AF-A0A3P9KT09-F1
#
_entry.id   AF-A0A3P9KT09-F1
#
_cell.length_a   1.000
_cell.length_b   1.000
_cell.length_c   1.000
_cell.angle_alpha   90.00
_cell.angle_beta   90.00
_cell.angle_gamma   90.00
#
_symmetry.space_group_name_H-M   'P 1'
#
loop_
_entity.id
_entity.type
_entity.pdbx_description
1 polymer ?
#
loop_
_entity_poly.entity_id
_entity_poly.type
_entity_poly.pdbx_seq_one_letter_code
_entity_poly.pdbx_strand_id
1 'polypeptide(L)' 'RCDCVCPQQSQTSSDPTFSLKSLCEGSTRAQAAAIFFSFLVLRKQQALHLHQSVPYKDILATPGPTFYSL' A
#
# COMPACT_ATOMS: atom_id res chain seq x y z
N ARG A 1 2.63 -0.44 32.43
CA ARG A 1 2.55 -1.42 31.32
C ARG A 1 1.60 -0.82 30.31
N CYS A 2 2.13 -0.17 29.28
CA CYS A 2 1.31 0.46 28.25
C CYS A 2 1.31 -0.52 27.10
N ASP A 3 0.23 -1.30 26.99
CA ASP A 3 0.03 -2.20 25.87
C ASP A 3 -0.28 -1.35 24.64
N CYS A 4 0.67 -1.27 23.71
CA CYS A 4 0.43 -0.70 22.40
C CYS A 4 -0.49 -1.66 21.63
N VAL A 5 -1.80 -1.40 21.70
CA VAL A 5 -2.79 -2.01 20.82
C VAL A 5 -2.53 -1.53 19.39
N CYS A 6 -2.17 -2.46 18.50
CA CYS A 6 -2.29 -2.26 17.07
C CYS A 6 -3.79 -2.21 16.75
N PRO A 7 -4.32 -1.13 16.15
CA PRO A 7 -5.73 -1.12 15.78
C PRO A 7 -5.96 -2.18 14.68
N GLN A 8 -6.67 -3.26 15.04
CA GLN A 8 -7.34 -4.12 14.06
C GLN A 8 -8.41 -3.27 13.37
N GLN A 9 -8.26 -3.09 12.06
CA GLN A 9 -9.11 -2.21 11.27
C GLN A 9 -10.50 -2.85 11.12
N SER A 10 -11.43 -2.39 11.97
CA SER A 10 -12.86 -2.65 11.88
C SER A 10 -13.41 -2.10 10.56
N GLN A 11 -14.32 -2.86 9.95
CA GLN A 11 -15.09 -2.50 8.77
C GLN A 11 -15.92 -1.23 9.05
N THR A 12 -15.33 -0.08 8.74
CA THR A 12 -16.04 1.14 8.34
C THR A 12 -15.83 1.26 6.83
N SER A 13 -16.68 1.99 6.13
CA SER A 13 -16.64 2.26 4.69
C SER A 13 -15.37 3.03 4.25
N SER A 14 -14.20 2.44 4.50
CA SER A 14 -12.87 2.99 4.28
C SER A 14 -12.27 2.25 3.11
N ASP A 15 -11.80 2.99 2.10
CA ASP A 15 -11.16 2.41 0.93
C ASP A 15 -10.05 1.43 1.34
N PRO A 16 -9.96 0.24 0.71
CA PRO A 16 -8.98 -0.77 1.10
C PRO A 16 -7.57 -0.19 1.05
N THR A 17 -6.84 -0.26 2.16
CA THR A 17 -5.45 0.23 2.25
C THR A 17 -4.49 -0.96 2.18
N PHE A 18 -3.49 -0.87 1.31
CA PHE A 18 -2.51 -1.92 1.08
C PHE A 18 -1.12 -1.48 1.53
N SER A 19 -0.42 -2.36 2.26
CA SER A 19 0.99 -2.17 2.64
C SER A 19 1.91 -2.79 1.59
N LEU A 20 2.84 -1.99 1.05
CA LEU A 20 3.87 -2.50 0.15
C LEU A 20 4.78 -3.50 0.85
N LYS A 21 5.15 -3.24 2.12
CA LYS A 21 6.01 -4.14 2.89
C LYS A 21 5.36 -5.51 3.06
N SER A 22 4.07 -5.56 3.41
CA SER A 22 3.33 -6.83 3.53
C SER A 22 3.22 -7.54 2.18
N LEU A 23 3.02 -6.81 1.08
CA LEU A 23 2.93 -7.42 -0.26
C LEU A 23 4.27 -8.01 -0.74
N CYS A 24 5.39 -7.42 -0.31
CA CYS A 24 6.73 -7.90 -0.61
C CYS A 24 7.24 -8.96 0.37
N GLU A 25 6.46 -9.35 1.39
CA GLU A 25 6.88 -10.36 2.36
C GLU A 25 7.10 -11.72 1.68
N GLY A 26 8.26 -12.34 1.91
CA GLY A 26 8.64 -13.58 1.22
C GLY A 26 9.06 -13.43 -0.25
N SER A 27 9.03 -12.21 -0.82
CA SER A 27 9.45 -11.95 -2.19
C SER A 27 10.95 -11.81 -2.33
N THR A 28 11.49 -12.26 -3.46
CA THR A 28 12.87 -11.94 -3.87
C THR A 28 13.03 -10.45 -4.15
N ARG A 29 14.27 -9.96 -4.15
CA ARG A 29 14.58 -8.56 -4.50
C ARG A 29 14.03 -8.15 -5.88
N ALA A 30 14.08 -9.06 -6.85
CA ALA A 30 13.56 -8.82 -8.20
C ALA A 30 12.03 -8.69 -8.20
N GLN A 31 11.33 -9.58 -7.48
CA GLN A 31 9.87 -9.51 -7.33
C GLN A 31 9.43 -8.24 -6.60
N ALA A 32 10.09 -7.89 -5.49
CA ALA A 32 9.80 -6.65 -4.76
C ALA A 32 9.99 -5.41 -5.63
N ALA A 33 11.05 -5.37 -6.46
CA ALA A 33 11.27 -4.28 -7.41
C ALA A 33 10.18 -4.23 -8.50
N ALA A 34 9.77 -5.38 -9.03
CA ALA A 34 8.68 -5.46 -10.01
C ALA A 34 7.34 -5.00 -9.41
N ILE A 35 7.00 -5.44 -8.20
CA ILE A 35 5.81 -5.01 -7.47
C ILE A 35 5.83 -3.48 -7.25
N PHE A 36 6.95 -2.95 -6.76
CA PHE A 36 7.10 -1.51 -6.56
C PHE A 36 6.95 -0.73 -7.87
N PHE A 37 7.54 -1.23 -8.95
CA PHE A 37 7.38 -0.62 -10.27
C PHE A 37 5.92 -0.62 -10.74
N SER A 38 5.19 -1.73 -10.55
CA SER A 38 3.75 -1.80 -10.84
C SER A 38 2.95 -0.76 -10.05
N PHE A 39 3.29 -0.53 -8.78
CA PHE A 39 2.65 0.52 -7.97
C PHE A 39 2.90 1.92 -8.56
N LEU A 40 4.11 2.19 -9.08
CA LEU A 40 4.42 3.46 -9.73
C LEU A 40 3.62 3.65 -11.04
N VAL A 41 3.45 2.59 -11.82
CA VAL A 41 2.64 2.61 -13.05
C VAL A 41 1.17 2.87 -12.71
N LEU A 42 0.61 2.16 -11.73
CA LEU A 42 -0.77 2.34 -11.27
C LEU A 42 -1.01 3.74 -10.69
N ARG A 43 -0.03 4.29 -9.95
CA ARG A 43 -0.07 5.68 -9.50
C ARG A 43 -0.13 6.67 -10.67
N LYS A 44 0.70 6.45 -11.70
CA LYS A 44 0.70 7.30 -12.90
C LYS A 44 -0.66 7.27 -13.61
N GLN A 45 -1.35 6.14 -13.58
CA GLN A 45 -2.70 5.96 -14.12
C GLN A 45 -3.82 6.48 -13.21
N GLN A 46 -3.47 7.11 -12.07
CA GLN A 46 -4.41 7.58 -11.04
C GLN A 46 -5.23 6.46 -10.38
N ALA A 47 -4.79 5.23 -10.53
CA ALA A 47 -5.45 4.04 -9.98
C ALA A 47 -5.12 3.86 -8.50
N LEU A 48 -3.94 4.29 -8.10
CA LEU A 48 -3.47 4.20 -6.72
C LEU A 48 -2.96 5.56 -6.24
N HIS A 49 -3.31 5.89 -5.01
CA HIS A 49 -2.63 6.93 -4.23
C HIS A 49 -1.60 6.26 -3.33
N LEU A 50 -0.34 6.67 -3.47
CA LEU A 50 0.75 6.19 -2.63
C LEU A 50 1.06 7.22 -1.54
N HIS A 51 1.10 6.77 -0.29
CA HIS A 51 1.41 7.60 0.86
C HIS A 51 2.56 6.96 1.65
N GLN A 52 3.60 7.76 1.91
CA GLN A 52 4.74 7.37 2.73
C GLN A 52 4.92 8.45 3.81
N SER A 53 4.68 8.09 5.07
CA SER A 53 4.69 9.04 6.17
C SER A 53 6.09 9.55 6.51
N VAL A 54 7.12 8.72 6.36
CA VAL A 54 8.53 9.08 6.56
C VAL A 54 9.43 8.32 5.57
N PRO A 55 10.62 8.84 5.24
CA PRO A 55 11.53 8.20 4.29
C PRO A 55 11.85 6.75 4.66
N TYR A 56 11.89 5.88 3.66
CA TYR A 56 12.23 4.45 3.76
C TYR A 56 11.33 3.60 4.68
N LYS A 57 10.27 4.18 5.26
CA LYS A 57 9.21 3.38 5.87
C LYS A 57 8.27 2.83 4.81
N ASP A 58 7.37 1.99 5.30
CA ASP A 58 6.35 1.36 4.49
C ASP A 58 5.56 2.36 3.65
N ILE A 59 5.20 1.92 2.45
CA ILE A 59 4.43 2.69 1.50
C ILE A 59 3.02 2.11 1.52
N LEU A 60 2.06 2.96 1.91
CA LEU A 60 0.66 2.62 1.91
C LEU A 60 0.06 3.00 0.56
N ALA A 61 -0.75 2.12 -0.02
CA ALA A 61 -1.51 2.38 -1.23
C ALA A 61 -3.00 2.38 -0.92
N THR A 62 -3.72 3.40 -1.40
CA THR A 62 -5.18 3.44 -1.38
C THR A 62 -5.71 3.57 -2.81
N PRO A 63 -6.92 3.06 -3.11
CA PRO A 63 -7.58 3.26 -4.38
C PRO A 63 -7.64 4.73 -4.77
N GLY A 64 -7.29 5.01 -6.01
CA GLY A 64 -7.53 6.29 -6.66
C GLY A 64 -8.79 6.29 -7.51
N PRO A 65 -9.14 7.43 -8.12
CA PRO A 65 -10.39 7.61 -8.85
C PRO A 65 -10.58 6.62 -10.01
N THR A 66 -9.51 6.12 -10.61
CA THR A 66 -9.58 5.19 -11.74
C THR A 66 -9.43 3.71 -11.35
N PHE A 67 -9.33 3.38 -10.06
CA PHE A 67 -9.02 2.01 -9.60
C PHE A 67 -10.02 0.96 -10.09
N TYR A 68 -11.32 1.29 -10.10
CA TYR A 68 -12.39 0.38 -10.52
C TYR A 68 -12.74 0.49 -12.02
N SER A 69 -12.13 1.43 -12.73
CA SER A 69 -12.39 1.70 -14.15
C SER A 69 -11.16 1.45 -15.03
N LEU A 70 -10.13 0.80 -14.48
CA LEU A 70 -8.86 0.54 -15.15
C LEU A 70 -8.93 -0.64 -16.12
#